data_AF-A0A521VJH3-F1
#
_entry.id   AF-A0A521VJH3-F1
#
_cell.length_a   1.000
_cell.length_b   1.000
_cell.length_c   1.000
_cell.angle_alpha   90.00
_cell.angle_beta   90.00
_cell.angle_gamma   90.00
#
_symmetry.space_group_name_H-M   'P 1'
#
loop_
_entity.id
_entity.type
_entity.pdbx_description
1 polymer ?
#
loop_
_entity_poly.entity_id
_entity_poly.type
_entity_poly.pdbx_seq_one_letter_code
_entity_poly.pdbx_strand_id
1 'polypeptide(L)' 'PAIRNLIRENKIAQMYSAIQTGRQIGMQTLDQNLQEMVQRNVISSAEARGKAMNKDLFGG' A
#
# COMPACT_ATOMS: atom_id res chain seq x y z
N PRO A 1 -8.56 -15.75 -4.10
CA PRO A 1 -7.97 -16.77 -5.02
C PRO A 1 -6.60 -16.36 -5.59
N ALA A 2 -6.48 -15.16 -6.17
CA ALA A 2 -5.27 -14.70 -6.86
C ALA A 2 -4.01 -14.67 -5.97
N ILE A 3 -4.04 -14.01 -4.80
CA ILE A 3 -2.89 -13.91 -3.88
C ILE A 3 -2.36 -15.30 -3.47
N ARG A 4 -3.25 -16.25 -3.16
CA ARG A 4 -2.86 -17.62 -2.78
C ARG A 4 -2.07 -18.32 -3.90
N ASN A 5 -2.43 -18.07 -5.16
CA ASN A 5 -1.72 -18.62 -6.30
C ASN A 5 -0.37 -17.94 -6.52
N LEU A 6 -0.33 -16.60 -6.40
CA LEU A 6 0.90 -15.81 -6.52
C LEU A 6 1.96 -16.18 -5.46
N ILE A 7 1.54 -16.53 -4.23
CA ILE A 7 2.42 -17.03 -3.17
C ILE A 7 3.06 -18.37 -3.58
N ARG A 8 2.28 -19.31 -4.12
CA ARG A 8 2.79 -20.62 -4.57
C ARG A 8 3.78 -20.50 -5.72
N GLU A 9 3.57 -19.52 -6.59
CA GLU A 9 4.43 -19.26 -7.76
C GLU A 9 5.61 -18.33 -7.45
N ASN A 10 5.78 -17.90 -6.20
CA ASN A 10 6.82 -16.97 -5.76
C ASN A 10 6.82 -15.62 -6.52
N LYS A 11 5.65 -15.18 -6.98
CA LYS A 11 5.45 -13.96 -7.78
C LYS A 11 5.15 -12.75 -6.90
N ILE A 12 6.12 -12.39 -6.04
CA ILE A 12 5.96 -11.36 -5.01
C ILE A 12 5.60 -9.99 -5.61
N ALA A 13 6.23 -9.60 -6.72
CA ALA A 13 5.95 -8.32 -7.37
C ALA A 13 4.48 -8.20 -7.84
N GLN A 14 3.90 -9.29 -8.34
CA GLN A 14 2.51 -9.30 -8.82
C GLN A 14 1.50 -9.23 -7.67
N MET A 15 1.89 -9.63 -6.46
CA MET A 15 1.04 -9.46 -5.27
C MET A 15 0.75 -7.99 -4.99
N TYR A 16 1.71 -7.09 -5.28
CA TYR A 16 1.51 -5.66 -5.09
C TYR A 16 0.38 -5.13 -5.98
N SER A 17 0.37 -5.48 -7.27
CA SER A 17 -0.71 -5.12 -8.20
C SER A 17 -2.05 -5.73 -7.81
N ALA A 18 -2.05 -6.97 -7.29
CA ALA A 18 -3.26 -7.62 -6.81
C ALA A 18 -3.84 -6.94 -5.56
N ILE A 19 -2.99 -6.48 -4.63
CA ILE A 19 -3.42 -5.70 -3.45
C ILE A 19 -3.96 -4.32 -3.89
N GLN A 20 -3.31 -3.64 -4.82
CA GLN A 20 -3.76 -2.34 -5.33
C GLN A 20 -5.15 -2.42 -6.01
N THR A 21 -5.38 -3.44 -6.83
CA THR A 21 -6.65 -3.66 -7.52
C THR A 21 -7.74 -4.25 -6.62
N GLY A 22 -7.34 -4.96 -5.55
CA GLY A 22 -8.23 -5.56 -4.56
C GLY A 22 -8.84 -4.59 -3.54
N ARG A 23 -8.73 -3.27 -3.72
CA ARG A 23 -9.26 -2.28 -2.75
C ARG A 23 -10.75 -2.46 -2.48
N GLN A 24 -11.53 -2.87 -3.48
CA GLN A 24 -12.97 -3.13 -3.36
C GLN A 24 -13.33 -4.26 -2.38
N ILE A 25 -12.40 -5.18 -2.14
CA ILE A 25 -12.57 -6.31 -1.22
C ILE A 25 -11.77 -6.13 0.08
N GLY A 26 -11.34 -4.90 0.37
CA GLY A 26 -10.61 -4.54 1.59
C GLY A 26 -9.11 -4.78 1.55
N MET A 27 -8.52 -5.06 0.39
CA MET A 27 -7.05 -5.08 0.28
C MET A 27 -6.51 -3.65 0.32
N GLN A 28 -5.41 -3.45 1.04
CA GLN A 28 -4.81 -2.14 1.22
C GLN A 28 -3.30 -2.28 1.31
N THR A 29 -2.57 -1.45 0.55
CA THR A 29 -1.12 -1.34 0.71
C THR A 29 -0.78 -0.43 1.89
N LEU A 30 0.44 -0.57 2.41
CA LEU A 30 0.94 0.33 3.46
C LEU A 30 0.87 1.80 3.02
N ASP A 31 1.31 2.10 1.79
CA ASP A 31 1.31 3.47 1.27
C ASP A 31 -0.12 4.04 1.16
N GLN A 32 -1.10 3.22 0.74
CA GLN A 32 -2.50 3.65 0.69
C GLN A 32 -3.05 3.97 2.08
N ASN A 33 -2.71 3.16 3.09
CA ASN A 33 -3.12 3.42 4.46
C ASN A 33 -2.47 4.69 5.02
N LEU A 34 -1.17 4.85 4.80
CA LEU A 34 -0.44 6.06 5.20
C LEU A 34 -1.01 7.32 4.54
N GLN A 35 -1.37 7.26 3.25
CA GLN A 35 -2.03 8.37 2.56
C GLN A 35 -3.40 8.71 3.18
N GLU A 36 -4.22 7.71 3.49
CA GLU A 36 -5.49 7.95 4.17
C GLU A 36 -5.29 8.57 5.56
N MET A 37 -4.30 8.10 6.31
CA MET A 37 -3.99 8.66 7.64
C MET A 37 -3.53 10.12 7.54
N VAL A 38 -2.73 10.47 6.53
CA VAL A 38 -2.33 11.86 6.26
C VAL A 38 -3.55 12.71 5.85
N GLN A 39 -4.40 12.22 4.95
CA GLN A 39 -5.61 12.93 4.52
C GLN A 39 -6.59 13.17 5.68
N ARG A 40 -6.64 12.25 6.64
CA ARG A 40 -7.45 12.37 7.87
C ARG A 40 -6.75 13.21 8.96
N ASN A 41 -5.57 13.77 8.69
CA ASN A 41 -4.72 14.50 9.63
C ASN A 41 -4.40 13.70 10.91
N VAL A 42 -4.34 12.37 10.82
CA VAL A 42 -3.95 11.49 11.94
C VAL A 42 -2.43 11.47 12.12
N ILE A 43 -1.69 11.59 11.01
CA ILE A 43 -0.23 11.65 10.99
C ILE A 43 0.24 12.75 10.06
N SER A 44 1.46 13.25 10.26
CA SER A 44 2.07 14.22 9.34
C SER A 44 2.61 13.55 8.06
N SER A 45 2.64 14.29 6.95
CA SER A 45 3.24 13.80 5.69
C SER A 45 4.72 13.41 5.87
N ALA A 46 5.44 14.09 6.75
CA ALA A 46 6.83 13.80 7.08
C ALA A 46 6.98 12.45 7.81
N GLU A 47 6.11 12.16 8.77
CA GLU A 47 6.10 10.86 9.46
C GLU A 47 5.69 9.72 8.54
N ALA A 48 4.67 9.95 7.70
CA ALA A 48 4.23 9.00 6.70
C ALA A 48 5.38 8.65 5.73
N ARG A 49 6.11 9.65 5.24
CA ARG A 49 7.29 9.48 4.38
C ARG A 49 8.41 8.65 5.04
N GLY A 50 8.59 8.77 6.36
CA GLY A 50 9.56 7.97 7.11
C GLY A 50 9.25 6.47 7.12
N LYS A 51 7.97 6.10 6.98
CA LYS A 51 7.48 4.71 7.05
C LYS A 51 7.01 4.15 5.70
N ALA A 52 6.77 5.01 4.72
CA ALA A 52 6.32 4.64 3.39
C ALA A 52 7.35 3.82 2.63
N MET A 53 6.86 2.85 1.85
CA MET A 53 7.66 2.13 0.86
C MET A 53 7.95 3.04 -0.33
N ASN A 54 6.92 3.76 -0.79
CA ASN A 54 7.09 4.79 -1.82
C ASN A 54 7.09 6.19 -1.19
N LYS A 55 8.28 6.76 -0.98
CA LYS A 55 8.45 8.07 -0.37
C LYS A 55 8.00 9.22 -1.27
N ASP A 56 7.95 9.00 -2.58
CA ASP A 56 7.54 10.00 -3.57
C ASP A 56 6.04 10.30 -3.47
N LEU A 57 5.25 9.34 -2.96
CA LEU A 57 3.82 9.51 -2.69
C LEU A 57 3.50 10.57 -1.62
N PHE A 58 4.51 10.96 -0.83
CA PHE A 58 4.40 11.89 0.30
C PHE A 58 5.33 13.10 0.12
N GLY A 59 5.83 13.33 -1.09
CA GLY A 59 6.71 14.45 -1.42
C GLY A 59 5.97 15.77 -1.52
N GLY A 60 6.36 16.70 -0.64
CA GLY A 60 6.20 18.15 -0.77
C GLY A 60 7.55 18.80 -0.53
#